data_AF-A0A6P7GQS9-F1
#
_entry.id   AF-A0A6P7GQS9-F1
#
_cell.length_a   1.000
_cell.length_b   1.000
_cell.length_c   1.000
_cell.angle_alpha   90.00
_cell.angle_beta   90.00
_cell.angle_gamma   90.00
#
_symmetry.space_group_name_H-M   'P 1'
#
loop_
_entity.id
_entity.type
_entity.pdbx_description
1 polymer ?
#
loop_
_entity_poly.entity_id
_entity_poly.type
_entity_poly.pdbx_seq_one_letter_code
_entity_poly.pdbx_strand_id
1 'polypeptide(L)'
;MELSMKLIIGGAVMVVGTILVGFVSFQTLVNFVVKDQTALRKRNEIRGIYLKIPFPLNFKIYFFNVTNPMEVHNGATPILQQVGPYYYDEYKEKINVVDNDAEDSLQYDAFDTYQFNKTLSGSLSDEDYVTIIHPLLVGMVNTVTATSPALLSIVNQAITHIFNEPKTIYLTDKVKNIMFNGMELNCQGSDFASKAVCTQIKSQMKGVKESPTQKNVLLFSLIGPRNATIADTIKIMRGIKNYRDLGRVLEVNGKKDIGLWGTEECNRFKGTDGWIIPPLLKPEEGIKCYTTHLCRNIALDYVRDDVVKGINVRRYEGNLGDQQNNPADKCYCPESRPCLKTGTFELSKCVGAPIIASLPHFLDADESLLTQVKGLSPVHEDHIMNVNIDPMTSAPISVRIRVQMNLEIAPNPKITIMNNLTTALHPIFWLEDGLDLEGPLFTKISNIFILLKMAHIMKWLFLVASIGVFGYGSYTHFKSSKKVKITPVHQRTTTDDNPVKRSTNELISQLRNEGKNGYTNNIMSGHEFDRYK
;
A
#
# COMPACT_ATOMS: atom_id res chain seq x y z
N MET A 1 3.36 29.42 -53.25
CA MET A 1 3.69 28.09 -52.70
C MET A 1 2.66 27.09 -53.21
N GLU A 2 3.07 25.99 -53.83
CA GLU A 2 2.14 24.94 -54.24
C GLU A 2 1.40 24.35 -53.04
N LEU A 3 0.15 23.91 -53.23
CA LEU A 3 -0.68 23.31 -52.17
C LEU A 3 0.02 22.11 -51.51
N SER A 4 0.75 21.31 -52.30
CA SER A 4 1.53 20.17 -51.80
C SER A 4 2.65 20.60 -50.85
N MET A 5 3.36 21.71 -51.14
CA MET A 5 4.37 22.28 -50.26
C MET A 5 3.77 22.83 -48.95
N LYS A 6 2.57 23.44 -49.00
CA LYS A 6 1.84 23.88 -47.79
C LYS A 6 1.48 22.69 -46.89
N LEU A 7 1.06 21.56 -47.48
CA LEU A 7 0.72 20.34 -46.75
C LEU A 7 1.95 19.68 -46.12
N ILE A 8 3.09 19.68 -46.80
CA ILE A 8 4.36 19.17 -46.23
C ILE A 8 4.78 20.02 -45.03
N ILE A 9 4.83 21.35 -45.17
CA ILE A 9 5.25 22.25 -44.09
C ILE A 9 4.25 22.17 -42.92
N GLY A 10 2.94 22.22 -43.21
CA GLY A 10 1.90 22.08 -42.19
C GLY A 10 1.96 20.73 -41.47
N GLY A 11 2.11 19.63 -42.22
CA GLY A 11 2.28 18.29 -41.67
C GLY A 11 3.51 18.17 -40.77
N ALA A 12 4.66 18.70 -41.19
CA ALA A 12 5.89 18.69 -40.41
C ALA A 12 5.73 19.48 -39.10
N VAL A 13 5.11 20.66 -39.16
CA VAL A 13 4.81 21.48 -37.97
C VAL A 13 3.85 20.74 -37.03
N MET A 14 2.82 20.07 -37.55
CA MET A 14 1.89 19.29 -36.72
C MET A 14 2.57 18.08 -36.07
N VAL A 15 3.46 17.39 -36.78
CA VAL A 15 4.25 16.29 -36.20
C VAL A 15 5.12 16.79 -35.06
N VAL A 16 5.91 17.85 -35.30
CA VAL A 16 6.79 18.45 -34.27
C VAL A 16 5.96 18.96 -33.08
N GLY A 17 4.85 19.67 -33.35
CA GLY A 17 3.94 20.17 -32.32
C GLY A 17 3.31 19.06 -31.49
N THR A 18 2.87 17.97 -32.11
CA THR A 18 2.29 16.81 -31.41
C THR A 18 3.34 16.09 -30.56
N ILE A 19 4.58 15.98 -31.04
CA ILE A 19 5.67 15.39 -30.25
C ILE A 19 5.98 16.27 -29.03
N LEU A 20 6.17 17.58 -29.24
CA LEU A 20 6.47 18.51 -28.15
C LEU A 20 5.33 18.56 -27.12
N VAL A 21 4.10 18.84 -27.55
CA VAL A 21 2.96 18.97 -26.64
C VAL A 21 2.56 17.62 -26.05
N GLY A 22 2.39 16.62 -26.91
CA GLY A 22 1.82 15.33 -26.52
C GLY A 22 2.80 14.44 -25.76
N PHE A 23 4.09 14.42 -26.11
CA PHE A 23 5.05 13.51 -25.48
C PHE A 23 5.94 14.21 -24.43
N VAL A 24 6.32 15.47 -24.64
CA VAL A 24 7.20 16.19 -23.70
C VAL A 24 6.40 16.98 -22.67
N SER A 25 5.51 17.87 -23.11
CA SER A 25 4.76 18.75 -22.22
C SER A 25 3.72 18.00 -21.41
N PHE A 26 2.99 17.05 -22.01
CA PHE A 26 1.96 16.29 -21.33
C PHE A 26 2.50 15.51 -20.12
N GLN A 27 3.60 14.76 -20.28
CA GLN A 27 4.19 14.00 -19.17
C GLN A 27 4.66 14.93 -18.04
N THR A 28 5.23 16.07 -18.41
CA THR A 28 5.68 17.09 -17.45
C THR A 28 4.48 17.67 -16.68
N LEU A 29 3.39 17.98 -17.39
CA LEU A 29 2.16 18.48 -16.79
C LEU A 29 1.52 17.46 -15.85
N VAL A 30 1.40 16.20 -16.29
CA VAL A 30 0.85 15.11 -15.46
C VAL A 30 1.69 14.95 -14.20
N ASN A 31 3.01 14.89 -14.32
CA ASN A 31 3.90 14.79 -13.15
C ASN A 31 3.78 16.01 -12.22
N PHE A 32 3.60 17.22 -12.76
CA PHE A 32 3.37 18.42 -11.97
C PHE A 32 2.05 18.35 -11.19
N VAL A 33 0.96 17.99 -11.87
CA VAL A 33 -0.37 17.84 -11.28
C VAL A 33 -0.37 16.75 -10.20
N VAL A 34 0.24 15.59 -10.47
CA VAL A 34 0.36 14.51 -9.49
C VAL A 34 1.08 14.99 -8.23
N LYS A 35 2.27 15.59 -8.37
CA LYS A 35 3.05 16.11 -7.24
C LYS A 35 2.27 17.13 -6.42
N ASP A 36 1.53 18.02 -7.09
CA ASP A 36 0.73 19.03 -6.42
C ASP A 36 -0.50 18.44 -5.71
N GLN A 37 -1.22 17.53 -6.35
CA GLN A 37 -2.47 16.95 -5.82
C GLN A 37 -2.24 15.97 -4.68
N THR A 38 -1.10 15.26 -4.65
CA THR A 38 -0.76 14.32 -3.57
C THR A 38 -0.18 15.00 -2.33
N ALA A 39 0.31 16.24 -2.44
CA ALA A 39 0.83 16.97 -1.29
C ALA A 39 -0.26 17.23 -0.23
N LEU A 40 0.10 17.25 1.06
CA LEU A 40 -0.83 17.47 2.18
C LEU A 40 -1.18 18.97 2.36
N ARG A 41 -1.53 19.66 1.28
CA ARG A 41 -2.04 21.05 1.30
C ARG A 41 -3.47 21.07 1.81
N LYS A 42 -3.85 22.15 2.52
CA LYS A 42 -5.23 22.34 3.01
C LYS A 42 -6.31 22.29 1.91
N ARG A 43 -5.97 22.71 0.69
CA ARG A 43 -6.89 22.68 -0.47
C ARG A 43 -7.05 21.31 -1.13
N ASN A 44 -6.16 20.36 -0.86
CA ASN A 44 -6.16 19.08 -1.56
C ASN A 44 -7.03 18.07 -0.80
N GLU A 45 -7.88 17.35 -1.54
CA GLU A 45 -8.79 16.34 -0.98
C GLU A 45 -8.05 15.18 -0.31
N ILE A 46 -6.87 14.80 -0.84
CA ILE A 46 -6.05 13.73 -0.25
C ILE A 46 -5.69 14.02 1.21
N ARG A 47 -5.53 15.30 1.58
CA ARG A 47 -5.27 15.67 2.97
C ARG A 47 -6.47 15.33 3.84
N GLY A 48 -7.69 15.61 3.38
CA GLY A 48 -8.92 15.25 4.10
C GLY A 48 -9.00 13.75 4.34
N ILE A 49 -8.75 12.95 3.30
CA ILE A 49 -8.75 11.48 3.37
C ILE A 49 -7.65 10.96 4.31
N TYR A 50 -6.45 11.54 4.24
CA TYR A 50 -5.33 11.17 5.10
C TYR A 50 -5.60 11.48 6.58
N LEU A 51 -6.26 12.60 6.87
CA LEU A 51 -6.62 12.99 8.24
C LEU A 51 -7.79 12.18 8.79
N LYS A 52 -8.77 11.83 7.95
CA LYS A 52 -9.92 11.02 8.34
C LYS A 52 -10.35 10.15 7.17
N ILE A 53 -10.14 8.84 7.32
CA ILE A 53 -10.51 7.90 6.27
C ILE A 53 -12.05 7.87 6.19
N PRO A 54 -12.66 8.05 4.99
CA PRO A 54 -14.11 8.22 4.87
C PRO A 54 -14.90 6.92 4.96
N PHE A 55 -14.24 5.79 5.21
CA PHE A 55 -14.81 4.45 5.35
C PHE A 55 -13.99 3.64 6.37
N PRO A 56 -14.57 2.63 7.02
CA PRO A 56 -13.83 1.77 7.93
C PRO A 56 -12.86 0.86 7.17
N LEU A 57 -11.76 0.51 7.84
CA LEU A 57 -10.85 -0.54 7.41
C LEU A 57 -11.36 -1.90 7.88
N ASN A 58 -10.99 -2.94 7.14
CA ASN A 58 -11.33 -4.32 7.45
C ASN A 58 -10.30 -4.88 8.43
N PHE A 59 -10.54 -4.72 9.73
CA PHE A 59 -9.69 -5.28 10.78
C PHE A 59 -10.16 -6.70 11.12
N LYS A 60 -9.36 -7.71 10.78
CA LYS A 60 -9.70 -9.13 10.98
C LYS A 60 -8.83 -9.75 12.05
N ILE A 61 -9.43 -10.57 12.89
CA ILE A 61 -8.76 -11.30 13.96
C ILE A 61 -8.94 -12.79 13.76
N TYR A 62 -7.85 -13.54 13.78
CA TYR A 62 -7.83 -15.00 13.68
C TYR A 62 -7.12 -15.57 14.90
N PHE A 63 -7.79 -16.42 15.66
CA PHE A 63 -7.22 -17.06 16.84
C PHE A 63 -6.66 -18.44 16.50
N PHE A 64 -5.61 -18.85 17.20
CA PHE A 64 -5.16 -20.24 17.22
C PHE A 64 -5.78 -20.95 18.41
N ASN A 65 -6.98 -21.52 18.19
CA ASN A 65 -7.71 -22.27 19.20
C ASN A 65 -6.98 -23.59 19.54
N VAL A 66 -6.74 -23.83 20.81
CA VAL A 66 -5.98 -24.99 21.30
C VAL A 66 -6.93 -26.14 21.57
N THR A 67 -6.67 -27.28 20.95
CA THR A 67 -7.57 -28.44 21.00
C THR A 67 -7.15 -29.50 22.04
N ASN A 68 -5.91 -29.46 22.53
CA ASN A 68 -5.36 -30.43 23.47
C ASN A 68 -4.67 -29.80 24.72
N PRO A 69 -5.30 -28.83 25.42
CA PRO A 69 -4.63 -28.06 26.47
C PRO A 69 -4.07 -28.91 27.62
N MET A 70 -4.80 -29.96 28.03
CA MET A 70 -4.37 -30.86 29.10
C MET A 70 -3.21 -31.78 28.70
N GLU A 71 -3.16 -32.19 27.43
CA GLU A 71 -2.05 -33.00 26.92
C GLU A 71 -0.77 -32.17 26.87
N VAL A 72 -0.87 -30.91 26.45
CA VAL A 72 0.28 -29.98 26.44
C VAL A 72 0.81 -29.75 27.85
N HIS A 73 -0.08 -29.57 28.83
CA HIS A 73 0.33 -29.46 30.23
C HIS A 73 1.14 -30.69 30.71
N ASN A 74 0.91 -31.86 30.10
CA ASN A 74 1.64 -33.10 30.37
C ASN A 74 2.82 -33.37 29.41
N GLY A 75 3.21 -32.39 28.58
CA GLY A 75 4.38 -32.48 27.69
C GLY A 75 4.09 -32.94 26.27
N ALA A 76 2.84 -32.93 25.83
CA ALA A 76 2.53 -33.09 24.41
C ALA A 76 2.77 -31.81 23.59
N THR A 77 2.95 -31.97 22.28
CA THR A 77 3.00 -30.84 21.35
C THR A 77 1.62 -30.16 21.23
N PRO A 78 1.55 -28.81 21.24
CA PRO A 78 0.29 -28.09 21.04
C PRO A 78 -0.34 -28.38 19.66
N ILE A 79 -1.65 -28.60 19.64
CA ILE A 79 -2.46 -28.76 18.42
C ILE A 79 -3.40 -27.56 18.31
N LEU A 80 -3.18 -26.76 17.26
CA LEU A 80 -3.84 -25.49 17.02
C LEU A 80 -4.84 -25.64 15.88
N GLN A 81 -5.97 -24.96 16.00
CA GLN A 81 -6.98 -24.81 14.97
C GLN A 81 -7.26 -23.32 14.79
N GLN A 82 -7.10 -22.82 13.57
CA GLN A 82 -7.46 -21.43 13.28
C GLN A 82 -8.98 -21.24 13.42
N VAL A 83 -9.39 -20.18 14.13
CA VAL A 83 -10.78 -19.75 14.26
C VAL A 83 -10.88 -18.27 13.93
N GLY A 84 -11.72 -17.93 12.95
CA GLY A 84 -11.89 -16.57 12.44
C GLY A 84 -12.26 -16.58 10.95
N PRO A 85 -12.27 -15.41 10.29
CA PRO A 85 -12.00 -14.09 10.88
C PRO A 85 -13.17 -13.55 11.71
N TYR A 86 -12.85 -12.98 12.88
CA TYR A 86 -13.73 -12.02 13.55
C TYR A 86 -13.47 -10.65 12.93
N TYR A 87 -14.48 -10.08 12.26
CA TYR A 87 -14.38 -8.79 11.59
C TYR A 87 -14.73 -7.65 12.53
N TYR A 88 -13.92 -6.60 12.47
CA TYR A 88 -14.15 -5.31 13.09
C TYR A 88 -14.00 -4.21 12.04
N ASP A 89 -14.90 -3.25 12.08
CA ASP A 89 -14.77 -1.99 11.38
C ASP A 89 -13.80 -1.11 12.18
N GLU A 90 -12.63 -0.81 11.60
CA GLU A 90 -11.65 0.09 12.20
C GLU A 90 -11.75 1.49 11.56
N TYR A 91 -12.05 2.49 12.36
CA TYR A 91 -12.06 3.89 11.91
C TYR A 91 -10.79 4.58 12.38
N LYS A 92 -10.03 5.14 11.44
CA LYS A 92 -8.79 5.87 11.71
C LYS A 92 -8.97 7.37 11.50
N GLU A 93 -8.58 8.15 12.51
CA GLU A 93 -8.61 9.61 12.49
C GLU A 93 -7.32 10.18 13.07
N LYS A 94 -6.90 11.33 12.52
CA LYS A 94 -5.77 12.12 12.98
C LYS A 94 -6.31 13.42 13.55
N ILE A 95 -6.29 13.52 14.88
CA ILE A 95 -6.85 14.66 15.62
C ILE A 95 -5.73 15.63 16.05
N ASN A 96 -6.11 16.77 16.63
CA ASN A 96 -5.17 17.78 17.13
C ASN A 96 -4.11 18.21 16.10
N VAL A 97 -4.54 18.41 14.85
CA VAL A 97 -3.65 18.63 13.72
C VAL A 97 -3.04 20.03 13.76
N VAL A 98 -1.72 20.11 13.69
CA VAL A 98 -0.95 21.37 13.66
C VAL A 98 -0.06 21.41 12.42
N ASP A 99 -0.17 22.47 11.62
CA ASP A 99 0.68 22.75 10.46
C ASP A 99 1.86 23.66 10.84
N ASN A 100 3.03 23.40 10.27
CA ASN A 100 4.18 24.30 10.31
C ASN A 100 4.69 24.58 8.89
N ASP A 101 4.46 25.80 8.41
CA ASP A 101 4.82 26.22 7.06
C ASP A 101 6.32 26.44 6.84
N ALA A 102 7.04 26.86 7.88
CA ALA A 102 8.48 27.08 7.81
C ALA A 102 9.22 25.75 7.62
N GLU A 103 8.81 24.70 8.33
CA GLU A 103 9.41 23.36 8.26
C GLU A 103 8.79 22.46 7.18
N ASP A 104 7.66 22.86 6.61
CA ASP A 104 6.82 22.03 5.77
C ASP A 104 6.35 20.73 6.45
N SER A 105 6.00 20.83 7.72
CA SER A 105 5.60 19.69 8.55
C SER A 105 4.15 19.79 9.03
N LEU A 106 3.60 18.62 9.37
CA LEU A 106 2.28 18.42 9.95
C LEU A 106 2.42 17.49 11.15
N GLN A 107 1.85 17.89 12.28
CA GLN A 107 1.77 17.09 13.50
C GLN A 107 0.31 16.72 13.76
N TYR A 108 0.07 15.54 14.30
CA TYR A 108 -1.25 15.05 14.68
C TYR A 108 -1.14 14.01 15.80
N ASP A 109 -2.26 13.75 16.46
CA ASP A 109 -2.40 12.59 17.35
C ASP A 109 -3.24 11.51 16.67
N ALA A 110 -2.76 10.26 16.71
CA ALA A 110 -3.50 9.13 16.17
C ALA A 110 -4.68 8.74 17.08
N PHE A 111 -5.84 8.51 16.48
CA PHE A 111 -7.07 8.13 17.17
C PHE A 111 -7.85 7.09 16.36
N ASP A 112 -7.91 5.88 16.89
CA ASP A 112 -8.53 4.73 16.22
C ASP A 112 -9.70 4.19 17.05
N THR A 113 -10.75 3.71 16.38
CA THR A 113 -11.89 3.03 17.02
C THR A 113 -12.21 1.73 16.31
N TYR A 114 -12.63 0.72 17.07
CA TYR A 114 -12.95 -0.61 16.58
C TYR A 114 -14.39 -0.97 16.94
N GLN A 115 -15.16 -1.44 15.97
CA GLN A 115 -16.55 -1.87 16.16
C GLN A 115 -16.75 -3.25 15.54
N PHE A 116 -17.30 -4.20 16.31
CA PHE A 116 -17.51 -5.55 15.79
C PHE A 116 -18.52 -5.55 14.64
N ASN A 117 -18.15 -6.15 13.51
CA ASN A 117 -19.00 -6.25 12.33
C ASN A 117 -19.57 -7.67 12.22
N LYS A 118 -20.77 -7.86 12.76
CA LYS A 118 -21.47 -9.16 12.74
C LYS A 118 -21.78 -9.64 11.32
N THR A 119 -22.09 -8.72 10.40
CA THR A 119 -22.45 -9.07 9.02
C THR A 119 -21.26 -9.71 8.28
N LEU A 120 -20.08 -9.09 8.36
CA LEU A 120 -18.86 -9.62 7.72
C LEU A 120 -18.28 -10.84 8.45
N SER A 121 -18.50 -10.94 9.77
CA SER A 121 -18.12 -12.11 10.58
C SER A 121 -19.00 -13.35 10.30
N GLY A 122 -20.11 -13.19 9.56
CA GLY A 122 -21.02 -14.29 9.22
C GLY A 122 -21.59 -14.99 10.46
N SER A 123 -21.35 -16.29 10.59
CA SER A 123 -21.85 -17.08 11.73
C SER A 123 -21.14 -16.74 13.05
N LEU A 124 -19.93 -16.20 13.01
CA LEU A 124 -19.11 -15.92 14.20
C LEU A 124 -19.62 -14.73 15.00
N SER A 125 -19.50 -14.77 16.32
CA SER A 125 -19.83 -13.70 17.25
C SER A 125 -18.62 -13.36 18.10
N ASP A 126 -18.43 -12.09 18.46
CA ASP A 126 -17.42 -11.71 19.44
C ASP A 126 -17.73 -12.21 20.89
N GLU A 127 -18.91 -12.81 21.07
CA GLU A 127 -19.30 -13.58 22.27
C GLU A 127 -18.82 -15.03 22.25
N ASP A 128 -18.26 -15.50 21.13
CA ASP A 128 -17.77 -16.87 20.99
C ASP A 128 -16.58 -17.09 21.91
N TYR A 129 -16.50 -18.28 22.51
CA TYR A 129 -15.39 -18.68 23.34
C TYR A 129 -14.27 -19.27 22.49
N VAL A 130 -13.04 -18.85 22.77
CA VAL A 130 -11.82 -19.43 22.20
C VAL A 130 -10.86 -19.82 23.32
N THR A 131 -10.14 -20.92 23.13
CA THR A 131 -9.10 -21.40 24.04
C THR A 131 -7.73 -21.02 23.48
N ILE A 132 -7.04 -20.06 24.11
CA ILE A 132 -5.72 -19.57 23.67
C ILE A 132 -4.70 -19.67 24.80
N ILE A 133 -3.41 -19.62 24.46
CA ILE A 133 -2.37 -19.44 25.47
C ILE A 133 -2.63 -18.13 26.23
N HIS A 134 -2.66 -18.20 27.57
CA HIS A 134 -3.03 -17.04 28.37
C HIS A 134 -1.92 -15.97 28.30
N PRO A 135 -2.15 -14.83 27.62
CA PRO A 135 -1.07 -13.92 27.26
C PRO A 135 -0.45 -13.23 28.47
N LEU A 136 -1.28 -12.84 29.45
CA LEU A 136 -0.79 -12.22 30.67
C LEU A 136 -0.08 -13.20 31.61
N LEU A 137 -0.64 -14.39 31.85
CA LEU A 137 -0.03 -15.40 32.71
C LEU A 137 1.35 -15.83 32.18
N VAL A 138 1.41 -16.26 30.92
CA VAL A 138 2.68 -16.72 30.32
C VAL A 138 3.64 -15.54 30.13
N GLY A 139 3.14 -14.38 29.70
CA GLY A 139 3.94 -13.17 29.57
C GLY A 139 4.59 -12.75 30.88
N MET A 140 3.83 -12.74 31.99
CA MET A 140 4.35 -12.43 33.32
C MET A 140 5.43 -13.43 33.76
N VAL A 141 5.18 -14.73 33.58
CA VAL A 141 6.18 -15.77 33.92
C VAL A 141 7.45 -15.60 33.11
N ASN A 142 7.35 -15.36 31.80
CA ASN A 142 8.50 -15.16 30.93
C ASN A 142 9.29 -13.91 31.31
N THR A 143 8.61 -12.79 31.57
CA THR A 143 9.25 -11.55 32.02
C THR A 143 9.99 -11.75 33.34
N VAL A 144 9.36 -12.36 34.35
CA VAL A 144 10.00 -12.59 35.66
C VAL A 144 11.13 -13.61 35.55
N THR A 145 11.00 -14.63 34.69
CA THR A 145 12.08 -15.59 34.40
C THR A 145 13.29 -14.90 33.80
N ALA A 146 13.10 -13.95 32.89
CA ALA A 146 14.20 -13.22 32.26
C ALA A 146 14.84 -12.17 33.18
N THR A 147 14.06 -11.49 34.02
CA THR A 147 14.51 -10.28 34.73
C THR A 147 14.73 -10.46 36.22
N SER A 148 13.99 -11.35 36.88
CA SER A 148 14.02 -11.54 38.33
C SER A 148 13.66 -12.98 38.73
N PRO A 149 14.48 -14.00 38.35
CA PRO A 149 14.15 -15.42 38.59
C PRO A 149 13.94 -15.81 40.05
N ALA A 150 14.43 -14.99 40.99
CA ALA A 150 14.24 -15.18 42.43
C ALA A 150 12.78 -14.98 42.87
N LEU A 151 11.99 -14.20 42.11
CA LEU A 151 10.59 -13.90 42.44
C LEU A 151 9.59 -14.94 41.89
N LEU A 152 10.06 -15.97 41.17
CA LEU A 152 9.18 -16.97 40.55
C LEU A 152 8.33 -17.74 41.56
N SER A 153 8.80 -17.96 42.79
CA SER A 153 8.00 -18.59 43.85
C SER A 153 6.81 -17.73 44.27
N ILE A 154 6.99 -16.41 44.35
CA ILE A 154 5.92 -15.44 44.63
C ILE A 154 4.93 -15.44 43.46
N VAL A 155 5.42 -15.44 42.22
CA VAL A 155 4.57 -15.52 41.03
C VAL A 155 3.75 -16.82 41.02
N ASN A 156 4.36 -17.98 41.31
CA ASN A 156 3.66 -19.26 41.37
C ASN A 156 2.52 -19.25 42.39
N GLN A 157 2.76 -18.66 43.58
CA GLN A 157 1.74 -18.51 44.60
C GLN A 157 0.61 -17.58 44.11
N ALA A 158 0.95 -16.42 43.54
CA ALA A 158 -0.02 -15.45 43.05
C ALA A 158 -0.88 -16.00 41.89
N ILE A 159 -0.33 -16.86 41.02
CA ILE A 159 -1.05 -17.44 39.88
C ILE A 159 -2.31 -18.18 40.34
N THR A 160 -2.22 -18.92 41.44
CA THR A 160 -3.35 -19.70 41.97
C THR A 160 -4.55 -18.84 42.32
N HIS A 161 -4.33 -17.63 42.82
CA HIS A 161 -5.43 -16.73 43.18
C HIS A 161 -5.85 -15.84 42.01
N ILE A 162 -4.89 -15.17 41.36
CA ILE A 162 -5.16 -14.17 40.31
C ILE A 162 -5.90 -14.77 39.12
N PHE A 163 -5.59 -16.01 38.76
CA PHE A 163 -6.18 -16.69 37.61
C PHE A 163 -7.15 -17.81 38.01
N ASN A 164 -7.70 -17.76 39.23
CA ASN A 164 -8.72 -18.68 39.74
C ASN A 164 -8.35 -20.17 39.60
N GLU A 165 -7.21 -20.56 40.18
CA GLU A 165 -6.67 -21.93 40.21
C GLU A 165 -6.58 -22.57 38.80
N PRO A 166 -5.78 -21.99 37.89
CA PRO A 166 -5.71 -22.47 36.52
C PRO A 166 -5.10 -23.87 36.46
N LYS A 167 -5.73 -24.78 35.70
CA LYS A 167 -5.21 -26.16 35.48
C LYS A 167 -4.11 -26.23 34.44
N THR A 168 -4.07 -25.27 33.52
CA THR A 168 -3.11 -25.20 32.40
C THR A 168 -2.70 -23.75 32.16
N ILE A 169 -1.75 -23.53 31.24
CA ILE A 169 -1.38 -22.19 30.78
C ILE A 169 -2.40 -21.55 29.81
N TYR A 170 -3.51 -22.24 29.53
CA TYR A 170 -4.50 -21.80 28.55
C TYR A 170 -5.68 -21.11 29.23
N LEU A 171 -6.18 -20.08 28.55
CA LEU A 171 -7.41 -19.36 28.89
C LEU A 171 -8.50 -19.75 27.92
N THR A 172 -9.71 -19.97 28.41
CA THR A 172 -10.93 -20.02 27.58
C THR A 172 -11.81 -18.84 27.95
N ASP A 173 -12.00 -17.91 27.03
CA ASP A 173 -12.80 -16.70 27.26
C ASP A 173 -13.39 -16.21 25.92
N LYS A 174 -14.29 -15.25 26.01
CA LYS A 174 -14.95 -14.63 24.86
C LYS A 174 -13.96 -13.78 24.06
N VAL A 175 -14.10 -13.80 22.75
CA VAL A 175 -13.28 -12.97 21.84
C VAL A 175 -13.29 -11.50 22.24
N LYS A 176 -14.46 -10.92 22.54
CA LYS A 176 -14.57 -9.52 22.96
C LYS A 176 -13.83 -9.22 24.26
N ASN A 177 -13.75 -10.18 25.19
CA ASN A 177 -13.05 -10.00 26.47
C ASN A 177 -11.55 -10.01 26.26
N ILE A 178 -11.05 -11.01 25.51
CA ILE A 178 -9.64 -11.14 25.15
C ILE A 178 -9.14 -9.88 24.42
N MET A 179 -9.90 -9.40 23.43
CA MET A 179 -9.44 -8.31 22.57
C MET A 179 -9.73 -6.92 23.13
N PHE A 180 -10.91 -6.68 23.73
CA PHE A 180 -11.38 -5.32 24.02
C PHE A 180 -11.82 -5.10 25.47
N ASN A 181 -12.78 -5.86 25.99
CA ASN A 181 -13.43 -5.57 27.28
C ASN A 181 -12.54 -5.89 28.49
N GLY A 182 -11.65 -6.86 28.34
CA GLY A 182 -10.73 -7.29 29.38
C GLY A 182 -11.08 -8.66 29.95
N MET A 183 -10.05 -9.50 30.04
CA MET A 183 -10.03 -10.73 30.81
C MET A 183 -9.88 -10.37 32.29
N GLU A 184 -10.65 -11.04 33.16
CA GLU A 184 -10.67 -10.76 34.58
C GLU A 184 -9.44 -11.31 35.31
N LEU A 185 -8.87 -10.50 36.20
CA LEU A 185 -7.78 -10.86 37.09
C LEU A 185 -8.23 -10.65 38.53
N ASN A 186 -8.25 -11.73 39.29
CA ASN A 186 -8.73 -11.72 40.66
C ASN A 186 -7.68 -11.15 41.62
N CYS A 187 -7.77 -9.86 41.89
CA CYS A 187 -6.88 -9.16 42.81
C CYS A 187 -7.50 -8.98 44.21
N GLN A 188 -8.50 -9.80 44.56
CA GLN A 188 -9.15 -9.79 45.87
C GLN A 188 -8.34 -10.53 46.94
N GLY A 189 -7.27 -11.23 46.54
CA GLY A 189 -6.43 -12.04 47.40
C GLY A 189 -5.83 -11.26 48.57
N SER A 190 -5.95 -11.83 49.77
CA SER A 190 -5.42 -11.21 50.98
C SER A 190 -3.93 -11.45 51.20
N ASP A 191 -3.36 -12.47 50.54
CA ASP A 191 -1.95 -12.85 50.68
C ASP A 191 -0.99 -11.84 50.03
N PHE A 192 0.26 -11.86 50.49
CA PHE A 192 1.27 -10.92 50.02
C PHE A 192 1.57 -11.07 48.52
N ALA A 193 1.61 -12.30 48.00
CA ALA A 193 2.02 -12.57 46.63
C ALA A 193 1.00 -12.00 45.64
N SER A 194 -0.30 -12.29 45.84
CA SER A 194 -1.38 -11.76 45.02
C SER A 194 -1.40 -10.23 45.02
N LYS A 195 -1.28 -9.59 46.20
CA LYS A 195 -1.24 -8.13 46.33
C LYS A 195 -0.04 -7.51 45.61
N ALA A 196 1.14 -8.08 45.79
CA ALA A 196 2.37 -7.58 45.17
C ALA A 196 2.27 -7.65 43.63
N VAL A 197 1.84 -8.79 43.09
CA VAL A 197 1.69 -8.99 41.64
C VAL A 197 0.61 -8.07 41.06
N CYS A 198 -0.57 -7.99 41.67
CA CYS A 198 -1.63 -7.08 41.21
C CYS A 198 -1.24 -5.61 41.26
N THR A 199 -0.49 -5.20 42.29
CA THR A 199 0.07 -3.83 42.37
C THR A 199 1.04 -3.58 41.23
N GLN A 200 1.91 -4.54 40.92
CA GLN A 200 2.85 -4.42 39.83
C GLN A 200 2.14 -4.36 38.47
N ILE A 201 1.14 -5.21 38.23
CA ILE A 201 0.32 -5.18 37.01
C ILE A 201 -0.32 -3.80 36.85
N LYS A 202 -0.98 -3.28 37.89
CA LYS A 202 -1.64 -1.97 37.85
C LYS A 202 -0.66 -0.81 37.62
N SER A 203 0.57 -0.91 38.12
CA SER A 203 1.57 0.16 37.99
C SER A 203 2.33 0.16 36.66
N GLN A 204 2.60 -1.03 36.09
CA GLN A 204 3.44 -1.17 34.90
C GLN A 204 2.64 -1.33 33.61
N MET A 205 1.46 -1.94 33.68
CA MET A 205 0.66 -2.24 32.49
C MET A 205 -0.30 -1.10 32.20
N LYS A 206 0.07 -0.27 31.21
CA LYS A 206 -0.80 0.78 30.69
C LYS A 206 -2.08 0.16 30.13
N GLY A 207 -3.23 0.76 30.46
CA GLY A 207 -4.53 0.35 29.91
C GLY A 207 -5.26 -0.74 30.69
N VAL A 208 -4.66 -1.32 31.73
CA VAL A 208 -5.40 -2.16 32.69
C VAL A 208 -6.44 -1.31 33.41
N LYS A 209 -7.67 -1.80 33.48
CA LYS A 209 -8.80 -1.12 34.13
C LYS A 209 -9.21 -1.87 35.39
N GLU A 210 -9.90 -1.20 36.31
CA GLU A 210 -10.62 -1.88 37.38
C GLU A 210 -12.01 -2.29 36.88
N SER A 211 -12.50 -3.43 37.35
CA SER A 211 -13.85 -3.88 37.06
C SER A 211 -14.87 -2.89 37.65
N PRO A 212 -15.87 -2.46 36.87
CA PRO A 212 -16.90 -1.55 37.37
C PRO A 212 -17.88 -2.24 38.33
N THR A 213 -17.97 -3.58 38.29
CA THR A 213 -18.93 -4.37 39.07
C THR A 213 -18.30 -5.07 40.27
N GLN A 214 -16.98 -5.32 40.23
CA GLN A 214 -16.27 -6.09 41.25
C GLN A 214 -15.08 -5.30 41.80
N LYS A 215 -15.08 -5.07 43.12
CA LYS A 215 -13.97 -4.41 43.80
C LYS A 215 -12.70 -5.26 43.73
N ASN A 216 -11.56 -4.62 43.47
CA ASN A 216 -10.23 -5.28 43.36
C ASN A 216 -10.20 -6.41 42.32
N VAL A 217 -10.93 -6.29 41.22
CA VAL A 217 -10.76 -7.12 40.03
C VAL A 217 -10.22 -6.22 38.93
N LEU A 218 -9.16 -6.66 38.26
CA LEU A 218 -8.57 -5.94 37.13
C LEU A 218 -9.04 -6.55 35.81
N LEU A 219 -9.14 -5.71 34.79
CA LEU A 219 -9.52 -6.07 33.43
C LEU A 219 -8.34 -5.78 32.50
N PHE A 220 -7.83 -6.82 31.84
CA PHE A 220 -6.73 -6.72 30.88
C PHE A 220 -7.16 -7.24 29.51
N SER A 221 -7.00 -6.43 28.46
CA SER A 221 -7.27 -6.81 27.07
C SER A 221 -6.12 -6.43 26.14
N LEU A 222 -6.03 -7.12 25.01
CA LEU A 222 -4.90 -6.99 24.09
C LEU A 222 -4.93 -5.71 23.24
N ILE A 223 -6.13 -5.30 22.79
CA ILE A 223 -6.34 -4.14 21.91
C ILE A 223 -7.19 -3.06 22.59
N GLY A 224 -8.01 -3.43 23.58
CA GLY A 224 -8.90 -2.51 24.32
C GLY A 224 -8.25 -1.21 24.82
N PRO A 225 -6.99 -1.21 25.32
CA PRO A 225 -6.28 0.01 25.67
C PRO A 225 -6.09 1.04 24.55
N ARG A 226 -6.23 0.62 23.28
CA ARG A 226 -6.09 1.47 22.09
C ARG A 226 -7.42 1.94 21.52
N ASN A 227 -8.52 1.30 21.89
CA ASN A 227 -9.83 1.58 21.32
C ASN A 227 -10.37 2.92 21.87
N ALA A 228 -10.61 3.87 20.97
CA ALA A 228 -11.11 5.21 21.31
C ALA A 228 -10.21 5.97 22.29
N THR A 229 -8.90 5.82 22.14
CA THR A 229 -7.88 6.52 22.95
C THR A 229 -6.93 7.29 22.05
N ILE A 230 -6.46 8.44 22.54
CA ILE A 230 -5.38 9.20 21.89
C ILE A 230 -4.08 8.40 22.05
N ALA A 231 -3.50 7.97 20.93
CA ALA A 231 -2.31 7.13 20.89
C ALA A 231 -1.03 7.99 20.78
N ASP A 232 -0.25 7.81 19.71
CA ASP A 232 1.00 8.53 19.49
C ASP A 232 0.78 9.89 18.83
N THR A 233 1.56 10.88 19.26
CA THR A 233 1.72 12.16 18.54
C THR A 233 2.79 11.99 17.47
N ILE A 234 2.44 12.17 16.20
CA ILE A 234 3.35 11.96 15.06
C ILE A 234 3.51 13.26 14.28
N LYS A 235 4.76 13.61 13.98
CA LYS A 235 5.12 14.73 13.10
C LYS A 235 5.72 14.20 11.80
N ILE A 236 5.14 14.60 10.68
CA ILE A 236 5.56 14.20 9.34
C ILE A 236 5.81 15.40 8.42
N MET A 237 6.49 15.17 7.31
CA MET A 237 6.62 16.11 6.21
C MET A 237 5.37 16.14 5.32
N ARG A 238 4.92 17.33 4.89
CA ARG A 238 3.70 17.51 4.06
C ARG A 238 3.94 17.35 2.56
N GLY A 239 5.20 17.32 2.13
CA GLY A 239 5.58 17.13 0.73
C GLY A 239 5.27 18.31 -0.19
N ILE A 240 5.12 19.53 0.34
CA ILE A 240 4.82 20.74 -0.44
C ILE A 240 6.08 21.29 -1.09
N LYS A 241 7.19 21.37 -0.34
CA LYS A 241 8.48 21.87 -0.85
C LYS A 241 9.18 20.81 -1.71
N ASN A 242 9.08 19.56 -1.31
CA ASN A 242 9.65 18.42 -2.02
C ASN A 242 8.71 17.22 -1.94
N TYR A 243 8.19 16.77 -3.08
CA TYR A 243 7.24 15.66 -3.15
C TYR A 243 7.82 14.33 -2.63
N ARG A 244 9.14 14.14 -2.68
CA ARG A 244 9.81 12.94 -2.17
C ARG A 244 9.81 12.84 -0.64
N ASP A 245 9.64 13.97 0.04
CA ASP A 245 9.54 14.02 1.49
C ASP A 245 8.11 13.74 1.98
N LEU A 246 7.11 13.64 1.10
CA LEU A 246 5.72 13.43 1.50
C LEU A 246 5.57 12.26 2.50
N GLY A 247 4.97 12.53 3.66
CA GLY A 247 4.72 11.53 4.69
C GLY A 247 5.93 11.17 5.54
N ARG A 248 7.14 11.66 5.21
CA ARG A 248 8.36 11.27 5.93
C ARG A 248 8.25 11.61 7.42
N VAL A 249 8.43 10.61 8.27
CA VAL A 249 8.36 10.76 9.73
C VAL A 249 9.55 11.57 10.22
N LEU A 250 9.26 12.56 11.06
CA LEU A 250 10.24 13.43 11.70
C LEU A 250 10.34 13.13 13.19
N GLU A 251 9.20 13.07 13.87
CA GLU A 251 9.14 12.88 15.31
C GLU A 251 7.95 11.99 15.70
N VAL A 252 8.13 11.21 16.77
CA VAL A 252 7.08 10.41 17.41
C VAL A 252 7.17 10.69 18.91
N ASN A 253 6.08 11.16 19.51
CA ASN A 253 6.00 11.57 20.91
C ASN A 253 7.14 12.53 21.31
N GLY A 254 7.46 13.48 20.42
CA GLY A 254 8.52 14.47 20.59
C GLY A 254 9.96 13.96 20.43
N LYS A 255 10.16 12.68 20.10
CA LYS A 255 11.49 12.09 19.85
C LYS A 255 11.79 12.04 18.35
N LYS A 256 13.04 12.32 17.98
CA LYS A 256 13.53 12.33 16.57
C LYS A 256 14.05 10.98 16.06
N ASP A 257 14.10 10.01 16.96
CA ASP A 257 14.46 8.63 16.69
C ASP A 257 13.67 7.69 17.62
N ILE A 258 13.72 6.39 17.34
CA ILE A 258 13.02 5.34 18.08
C ILE A 258 13.67 5.15 19.48
N GLY A 259 15.00 5.21 19.56
CA GLY A 259 15.77 5.10 20.81
C GLY A 259 15.68 3.74 21.53
N LEU A 260 15.33 2.64 20.85
CA LEU A 260 15.17 1.30 21.45
C LEU A 260 16.23 0.27 21.02
N TRP A 261 16.84 0.48 19.86
CA TRP A 261 17.72 -0.49 19.19
C TRP A 261 19.19 -0.17 19.43
N GLY A 262 20.08 -1.15 19.21
CA GLY A 262 21.51 -1.01 19.57
C GLY A 262 22.31 -0.05 18.68
N THR A 263 21.74 0.44 17.57
CA THR A 263 22.45 1.30 16.61
C THR A 263 21.61 2.48 16.18
N GLU A 264 22.26 3.58 15.79
CA GLU A 264 21.60 4.76 15.22
C GLU A 264 20.79 4.41 13.97
N GLU A 265 21.32 3.54 13.11
CA GLU A 265 20.69 3.18 11.83
C GLU A 265 19.31 2.54 11.99
N CYS A 266 19.11 1.77 13.06
CA CYS A 266 17.85 1.09 13.33
C CYS A 266 16.91 1.92 14.19
N ASN A 267 17.44 2.93 14.88
CA ASN A 267 16.65 3.92 15.60
C ASN A 267 16.17 5.06 14.72
N ARG A 268 16.83 5.33 13.59
CA ARG A 268 16.40 6.36 12.66
C ARG A 268 15.05 5.99 12.03
N PHE A 269 14.10 6.93 12.01
CA PHE A 269 12.88 6.77 11.23
C PHE A 269 13.18 6.73 9.74
N LYS A 270 12.71 5.68 9.04
CA LYS A 270 12.87 5.50 7.60
C LYS A 270 11.51 5.57 6.91
N GLY A 271 11.40 6.47 5.94
CA GLY A 271 10.20 6.61 5.13
C GLY A 271 9.03 7.21 5.90
N THR A 272 7.81 6.73 5.64
CA THR A 272 6.56 7.35 6.09
C THR A 272 5.89 6.64 7.26
N ASP A 273 4.72 7.09 7.68
CA ASP A 273 3.87 6.44 8.68
C ASP A 273 3.07 5.24 8.13
N GLY A 274 3.28 4.88 6.86
CA GLY A 274 2.60 3.77 6.19
C GLY A 274 1.24 4.10 5.57
N TRP A 275 0.65 5.27 5.88
CA TRP A 275 -0.67 5.68 5.36
C TRP A 275 -0.62 6.60 4.15
N ILE A 276 0.54 7.22 3.90
CA ILE A 276 0.81 8.00 2.71
C ILE A 276 2.22 7.69 2.21
N ILE A 277 2.37 7.61 0.88
CA ILE A 277 3.64 7.26 0.22
C ILE A 277 3.95 8.35 -0.81
N PRO A 278 5.22 8.76 -0.99
CA PRO A 278 5.59 9.71 -2.02
C PRO A 278 5.13 9.26 -3.42
N PRO A 279 4.62 10.17 -4.27
CA PRO A 279 4.19 9.83 -5.62
C PRO A 279 5.40 9.55 -6.52
N LEU A 280 5.14 8.93 -7.68
CA LEU A 280 6.14 8.59 -8.69
C LEU A 280 7.26 7.69 -8.12
N LEU A 281 6.91 6.85 -7.15
CA LEU A 281 7.81 5.88 -6.54
C LEU A 281 8.31 4.91 -7.62
N LYS A 282 9.61 4.66 -7.68
CA LYS A 282 10.17 3.66 -8.59
C LYS A 282 10.15 2.27 -7.97
N PRO A 283 10.05 1.20 -8.75
CA PRO A 283 10.06 -0.18 -8.24
C PRO A 283 11.25 -0.46 -7.31
N GLU A 284 12.46 -0.03 -7.70
CA GLU A 284 13.70 -0.26 -6.96
C GLU A 284 13.81 0.51 -5.63
N GLU A 285 12.97 1.51 -5.38
CA GLU A 285 13.02 2.29 -4.14
C GLU A 285 12.36 1.56 -2.97
N GLY A 286 11.42 0.64 -3.25
CA GLY A 286 10.61 -0.05 -2.26
C GLY A 286 9.69 0.91 -1.47
N ILE A 287 8.80 0.36 -0.66
CA ILE A 287 8.04 1.14 0.33
C ILE A 287 8.77 1.02 1.66
N LYS A 288 9.10 2.15 2.27
CA LYS A 288 9.71 2.21 3.60
C LYS A 288 8.76 2.93 4.53
N CYS A 289 8.45 2.31 5.66
CA CYS A 289 7.61 2.92 6.67
C CYS A 289 8.11 2.60 8.08
N TYR A 290 7.80 3.51 8.99
CA TYR A 290 7.88 3.27 10.41
C TYR A 290 6.47 3.02 10.93
N THR A 291 6.31 1.96 11.73
CA THR A 291 5.05 1.67 12.42
C THR A 291 5.26 1.73 13.93
N THR A 292 4.43 2.51 14.63
CA THR A 292 4.47 2.60 16.09
C THR A 292 4.09 1.27 16.75
N HIS A 293 3.37 0.40 16.04
CA HIS A 293 2.92 -0.88 16.57
C HIS A 293 4.01 -1.94 16.65
N LEU A 294 5.01 -1.88 15.76
CA LEU A 294 6.18 -2.77 15.81
C LEU A 294 7.44 -2.05 16.33
N CYS A 295 7.37 -0.74 16.58
CA CYS A 295 8.51 0.08 17.01
C CYS A 295 9.77 -0.09 16.15
N ARG A 296 9.63 -0.40 14.87
CA ARG A 296 10.74 -0.53 13.90
C ARG A 296 10.34 -0.03 12.54
N ASN A 297 11.34 0.10 11.68
CA ASN A 297 11.13 0.30 10.26
C ASN A 297 10.77 -1.03 9.60
N ILE A 298 9.78 -0.99 8.71
CA ILE A 298 9.37 -2.08 7.84
C ILE A 298 9.59 -1.63 6.39
N ALA A 299 10.08 -2.55 5.58
CA ALA A 299 10.26 -2.35 4.15
C ALA A 299 9.40 -3.37 3.39
N LEU A 300 8.78 -2.91 2.31
CA LEU A 300 8.13 -3.78 1.34
C LEU A 300 8.81 -3.60 -0.01
N ASP A 301 9.19 -4.72 -0.60
CA ASP A 301 9.92 -4.75 -1.86
C ASP A 301 8.97 -4.99 -3.03
N TYR A 302 9.30 -4.37 -4.18
CA TYR A 302 8.51 -4.56 -5.39
C TYR A 302 8.62 -6.01 -5.88
N VAL A 303 7.46 -6.60 -6.20
CA VAL A 303 7.38 -7.98 -6.72
C VAL A 303 7.00 -7.97 -8.19
N ARG A 304 5.89 -7.31 -8.55
CA ARG A 304 5.33 -7.34 -9.91
C ARG A 304 4.36 -6.20 -10.16
N ASP A 305 4.14 -5.88 -11.43
CA ASP A 305 2.95 -5.17 -11.88
C ASP A 305 1.75 -6.13 -11.86
N ASP A 306 0.58 -5.64 -11.46
CA ASP A 306 -0.66 -6.41 -11.33
C ASP A 306 -1.88 -5.56 -11.76
N VAL A 307 -3.06 -6.18 -11.81
CA VAL A 307 -4.32 -5.50 -12.12
C VAL A 307 -5.34 -5.80 -11.04
N VAL A 308 -5.68 -4.78 -10.24
CA VAL A 308 -6.68 -4.89 -9.17
C VAL A 308 -7.89 -4.04 -9.53
N LYS A 309 -9.07 -4.68 -9.59
CA LYS A 309 -10.35 -4.02 -9.96
C LYS A 309 -10.25 -3.20 -11.26
N GLY A 310 -9.46 -3.67 -12.24
CA GLY A 310 -9.26 -3.02 -13.54
C GLY A 310 -8.26 -1.85 -13.55
N ILE A 311 -7.58 -1.58 -12.43
CA ILE A 311 -6.54 -0.56 -12.30
C ILE A 311 -5.17 -1.25 -12.32
N ASN A 312 -4.24 -0.75 -13.14
CA ASN A 312 -2.85 -1.20 -13.12
C ASN A 312 -2.18 -0.73 -11.83
N VAL A 313 -1.60 -1.66 -11.10
CA VAL A 313 -0.96 -1.42 -9.81
C VAL A 313 0.43 -2.03 -9.78
N ARG A 314 1.25 -1.56 -8.84
CA ARG A 314 2.48 -2.23 -8.44
C ARG A 314 2.26 -2.93 -7.12
N ARG A 315 2.59 -4.21 -7.08
CA ARG A 315 2.52 -5.04 -5.88
C ARG A 315 3.85 -5.01 -5.15
N TYR A 316 3.79 -4.68 -3.87
CA TYR A 316 4.90 -4.70 -2.93
C TYR A 316 4.59 -5.70 -1.81
N GLU A 317 5.59 -6.47 -1.39
CA GLU A 317 5.46 -7.47 -0.33
C GLU A 317 6.52 -7.27 0.75
N GLY A 318 6.19 -7.56 2.00
CA GLY A 318 7.11 -7.41 3.13
C GLY A 318 7.06 -8.57 4.11
N ASN A 319 8.12 -8.68 4.92
CA ASN A 319 8.25 -9.66 5.99
C ASN A 319 8.81 -8.99 7.26
N LEU A 320 9.11 -9.79 8.30
CA LEU A 320 9.65 -9.27 9.57
C LEU A 320 11.19 -9.29 9.65
N GLY A 321 11.86 -9.55 8.53
CA GLY A 321 13.33 -9.51 8.39
C GLY A 321 14.06 -10.75 8.86
N ASP A 322 15.39 -10.68 8.76
CA ASP A 322 16.31 -11.75 9.15
C ASP A 322 17.44 -11.19 10.02
N GLN A 323 17.26 -11.23 11.33
CA GLN A 323 18.22 -10.66 12.28
C GLN A 323 19.52 -11.48 12.39
N GLN A 324 19.54 -12.71 11.87
CA GLN A 324 20.68 -13.62 11.96
C GLN A 324 21.62 -13.45 10.76
N ASN A 325 21.05 -13.33 9.57
CA ASN A 325 21.80 -13.35 8.31
C ASN A 325 21.86 -11.98 7.61
N ASN A 326 20.89 -11.09 7.83
CA ASN A 326 20.88 -9.77 7.21
C ASN A 326 21.63 -8.74 8.09
N PRO A 327 22.75 -8.15 7.61
CA PRO A 327 23.49 -7.15 8.37
C PRO A 327 22.65 -5.92 8.76
N ALA A 328 21.67 -5.55 7.93
CA ALA A 328 20.79 -4.41 8.20
C ALA A 328 19.79 -4.66 9.34
N ASP A 329 19.44 -5.92 9.61
CA ASP A 329 18.50 -6.29 10.67
C ASP A 329 19.21 -6.68 11.99
N LYS A 330 20.53 -6.88 11.96
CA LYS A 330 21.31 -7.38 13.11
C LYS A 330 21.19 -6.51 14.37
N CYS A 331 20.95 -5.21 14.20
CA CYS A 331 20.72 -4.25 15.28
C CYS A 331 19.41 -4.46 16.08
N TYR A 332 18.46 -5.22 15.53
CA TYR A 332 17.21 -5.57 16.20
C TYR A 332 17.40 -6.73 17.18
N CYS A 333 18.51 -7.46 17.03
CA CYS A 333 18.86 -8.54 17.92
C CYS A 333 19.11 -8.01 19.34
N PRO A 334 18.55 -8.66 20.38
CA PRO A 334 18.83 -8.31 21.76
C PRO A 334 20.30 -8.60 22.11
N GLU A 335 20.94 -7.71 22.86
CA GLU A 335 22.33 -7.90 23.32
C GLU A 335 22.47 -9.02 24.36
N SER A 336 21.39 -9.31 25.10
CA SER A 336 21.39 -10.21 26.25
C SER A 336 21.20 -11.69 25.91
N ARG A 337 20.79 -12.02 24.68
CA ARG A 337 20.45 -13.39 24.28
C ARG A 337 20.68 -13.62 22.78
N PRO A 338 20.75 -14.89 22.31
CA PRO A 338 20.86 -15.17 20.89
C PRO A 338 19.75 -14.52 20.07
N CYS A 339 20.07 -14.10 18.85
CA CYS A 339 19.08 -13.51 17.96
C CYS A 339 17.95 -14.48 17.65
N LEU A 340 16.75 -13.94 17.57
CA LEU A 340 15.57 -14.70 17.16
C LEU A 340 15.76 -15.27 15.75
N LYS A 341 15.04 -16.36 15.48
CA LYS A 341 15.06 -17.02 14.17
C LYS A 341 14.50 -16.10 13.08
N THR A 342 14.93 -16.33 11.85
CA THR A 342 14.43 -15.61 10.66
C THR A 342 12.90 -15.57 10.62
N GLY A 343 12.35 -14.45 10.14
CA GLY A 343 10.90 -14.22 10.02
C GLY A 343 10.20 -13.91 11.34
N THR A 344 10.94 -13.71 12.44
CA THR A 344 10.40 -13.34 13.74
C THR A 344 11.03 -12.08 14.31
N PHE A 345 10.29 -11.38 15.17
CA PHE A 345 10.72 -10.10 15.73
C PHE A 345 10.18 -9.87 17.15
N GLU A 346 11.03 -9.43 18.08
CA GLU A 346 10.64 -9.24 19.49
C GLU A 346 9.99 -7.87 19.73
N LEU A 347 8.81 -7.86 20.36
CA LEU A 347 8.08 -6.65 20.73
C LEU A 347 8.26 -6.24 22.20
N SER A 348 9.08 -6.95 22.99
CA SER A 348 9.28 -6.71 24.43
C SER A 348 9.62 -5.27 24.78
N LYS A 349 10.55 -4.64 24.05
CA LYS A 349 10.95 -3.24 24.27
C LYS A 349 9.86 -2.23 23.88
N CYS A 350 8.94 -2.63 23.00
CA CYS A 350 7.90 -1.79 22.43
C CYS A 350 6.61 -1.83 23.26
N VAL A 351 6.11 -3.05 23.49
CA VAL A 351 4.81 -3.32 24.12
C VAL A 351 4.95 -3.57 25.63
N GLY A 352 6.17 -3.84 26.13
CA GLY A 352 6.41 -4.15 27.54
C GLY A 352 5.99 -5.58 27.93
N ALA A 353 5.73 -6.44 26.96
CA ALA A 353 5.37 -7.85 27.13
C ALA A 353 6.20 -8.72 26.19
N PRO A 354 6.55 -9.97 26.56
CA PRO A 354 7.49 -10.83 25.82
C PRO A 354 6.86 -11.46 24.57
N ILE A 355 6.20 -10.64 23.76
CA ILE A 355 5.52 -11.03 22.52
C ILE A 355 6.53 -11.04 21.39
N ILE A 356 6.47 -12.07 20.56
CA ILE A 356 7.25 -12.19 19.34
C ILE A 356 6.29 -12.15 18.15
N ALA A 357 6.51 -11.21 17.25
CA ALA A 357 5.78 -11.07 16.01
C ALA A 357 6.35 -12.01 14.93
N SER A 358 5.49 -12.48 14.03
CA SER A 358 5.84 -13.16 12.78
C SER A 358 4.81 -12.84 11.69
N LEU A 359 4.99 -13.33 10.47
CA LEU A 359 3.86 -13.45 9.55
C LEU A 359 2.92 -14.61 10.00
N PRO A 360 1.64 -14.60 9.58
CA PRO A 360 0.69 -15.66 9.88
C PRO A 360 1.20 -17.04 9.47
N HIS A 361 0.89 -18.04 10.31
CA HIS A 361 1.33 -19.42 10.15
C HIS A 361 2.85 -19.60 9.99
N PHE A 362 3.64 -18.64 10.49
CA PHE A 362 5.10 -18.61 10.32
C PHE A 362 5.55 -18.60 8.85
N LEU A 363 4.77 -17.96 7.96
CA LEU A 363 5.22 -17.68 6.59
C LEU A 363 6.58 -16.94 6.62
N ASP A 364 7.50 -17.35 5.76
CA ASP A 364 8.88 -16.85 5.63
C ASP A 364 9.72 -16.89 6.93
N ALA A 365 9.29 -17.67 7.93
CA ALA A 365 10.07 -17.90 9.14
C ALA A 365 10.82 -19.24 9.07
N ASP A 366 11.77 -19.42 9.98
CA ASP A 366 12.54 -20.67 10.09
C ASP A 366 11.62 -21.90 10.25
N GLU A 367 11.76 -22.88 9.35
CA GLU A 367 10.89 -24.06 9.27
C GLU A 367 10.85 -24.88 10.58
N SER A 368 11.90 -24.80 11.41
CA SER A 368 11.93 -25.48 12.71
C SER A 368 10.93 -24.91 13.73
N LEU A 369 10.30 -23.77 13.44
CA LEU A 369 9.15 -23.26 14.20
C LEU A 369 7.86 -24.03 13.89
N LEU A 370 7.69 -24.50 12.65
CA LEU A 370 6.53 -25.28 12.23
C LEU A 370 6.49 -26.67 12.89
N THR A 371 7.63 -27.19 13.33
CA THR A 371 7.70 -28.48 14.03
C THR A 371 7.34 -28.39 15.52
N GLN A 372 7.28 -27.18 16.08
CA GLN A 372 7.03 -26.97 17.52
C GLN A 372 5.55 -26.98 17.89
N VAL A 373 4.66 -26.82 16.92
CA VAL A 373 3.20 -26.84 17.08
C VAL A 373 2.58 -27.54 15.87
N LYS A 374 1.40 -28.14 16.03
CA LYS A 374 0.64 -28.75 14.94
C LYS A 374 -0.52 -27.86 14.51
N GLY A 375 -0.89 -27.92 13.23
CA GLY A 375 -2.04 -27.20 12.68
C GLY A 375 -1.73 -25.88 11.96
N LEU A 376 -0.44 -25.54 11.81
CA LEU A 376 -0.03 -24.41 10.97
C LEU A 376 0.11 -24.84 9.50
N SER A 377 -0.29 -23.96 8.58
CA SER A 377 -0.22 -24.18 7.14
C SER A 377 0.08 -22.85 6.44
N PRO A 378 1.36 -22.45 6.30
CA PRO A 378 1.72 -21.20 5.64
C PRO A 378 1.34 -21.25 4.15
N VAL A 379 0.52 -20.31 3.70
CA VAL A 379 0.14 -20.10 2.30
C VAL A 379 0.52 -18.66 1.93
N HIS A 380 1.33 -18.49 0.89
CA HIS A 380 1.90 -17.19 0.52
C HIS A 380 0.84 -16.11 0.37
N GLU A 381 -0.13 -16.28 -0.54
CA GLU A 381 -1.12 -15.25 -0.83
C GLU A 381 -2.06 -14.93 0.35
N ASP A 382 -2.31 -15.92 1.22
CA ASP A 382 -3.20 -15.74 2.39
C ASP A 382 -2.49 -15.07 3.57
N HIS A 383 -1.17 -15.20 3.67
CA HIS A 383 -0.42 -14.77 4.85
C HIS A 383 0.63 -13.69 4.59
N ILE A 384 1.02 -13.41 3.34
CA ILE A 384 2.01 -12.38 3.03
C ILE A 384 1.48 -10.97 3.29
N MET A 385 2.30 -10.10 3.87
CA MET A 385 2.00 -8.67 3.92
C MET A 385 2.16 -8.09 2.52
N ASN A 386 1.11 -7.48 1.97
CA ASN A 386 1.16 -6.89 0.63
C ASN A 386 0.42 -5.57 0.51
N VAL A 387 0.94 -4.72 -0.38
CA VAL A 387 0.37 -3.41 -0.72
C VAL A 387 0.39 -3.27 -2.23
N ASN A 388 -0.77 -2.95 -2.80
CA ASN A 388 -0.95 -2.67 -4.21
C ASN A 388 -1.22 -1.18 -4.39
N ILE A 389 -0.27 -0.46 -5.02
CA ILE A 389 -0.36 0.99 -5.22
C ILE A 389 -0.47 1.36 -6.69
N ASP A 390 -1.12 2.48 -6.97
CA ASP A 390 -1.02 3.14 -8.29
C ASP A 390 0.43 3.61 -8.56
N PRO A 391 1.04 3.30 -9.72
CA PRO A 391 2.40 3.71 -10.05
C PRO A 391 2.66 5.22 -10.08
N MET A 392 1.63 6.04 -10.30
CA MET A 392 1.78 7.48 -10.48
C MET A 392 1.67 8.24 -9.16
N THR A 393 0.60 8.00 -8.41
CA THR A 393 0.26 8.72 -7.18
C THR A 393 0.69 7.99 -5.91
N SER A 394 1.06 6.71 -6.02
CA SER A 394 1.29 5.81 -4.89
C SER A 394 0.05 5.61 -4.00
N ALA A 395 -1.14 5.94 -4.51
CA ALA A 395 -2.39 5.71 -3.78
C ALA A 395 -2.63 4.20 -3.62
N PRO A 396 -2.93 3.72 -2.40
CA PRO A 396 -3.21 2.31 -2.17
C PRO A 396 -4.57 1.93 -2.78
N ILE A 397 -4.57 0.92 -3.64
CA ILE A 397 -5.78 0.32 -4.23
C ILE A 397 -6.26 -0.86 -3.38
N SER A 398 -5.31 -1.65 -2.87
CA SER A 398 -5.56 -2.77 -1.95
C SER A 398 -4.38 -2.91 -0.99
N VAL A 399 -4.65 -3.14 0.28
CA VAL A 399 -3.66 -3.30 1.35
C VAL A 399 -4.05 -4.50 2.21
N ARG A 400 -3.08 -5.33 2.56
CA ARG A 400 -3.19 -6.43 3.51
C ARG A 400 -1.97 -6.40 4.42
N ILE A 401 -2.08 -5.75 5.58
CA ILE A 401 -1.04 -5.78 6.59
C ILE A 401 -1.33 -6.92 7.56
N ARG A 402 -0.43 -7.90 7.64
CA ARG A 402 -0.66 -9.14 8.39
C ARG A 402 0.44 -9.37 9.40
N VAL A 403 0.07 -9.59 10.66
CA VAL A 403 1.02 -9.86 11.75
C VAL A 403 0.43 -10.89 12.71
N GLN A 404 1.23 -11.89 13.05
CA GLN A 404 0.94 -12.90 14.05
C GLN A 404 1.67 -12.60 15.35
N MET A 405 0.98 -12.78 16.48
CA MET A 405 1.53 -12.61 17.82
C MET A 405 1.78 -13.99 18.44
N ASN A 406 2.97 -14.15 19.02
CA ASN A 406 3.44 -15.42 19.58
C ASN A 406 4.02 -15.20 20.99
N LEU A 407 4.00 -16.27 21.80
CA LEU A 407 4.66 -16.34 23.11
C LEU A 407 5.51 -17.60 23.19
N GLU A 408 6.72 -17.48 23.75
CA GLU A 408 7.53 -18.65 24.06
C GLU A 408 6.94 -19.41 25.25
N ILE A 409 6.87 -20.73 25.12
CA ILE A 409 6.62 -21.65 26.24
C ILE A 409 7.83 -22.58 26.38
N ALA A 410 8.14 -22.95 27.62
CA ALA A 410 9.21 -23.87 27.96
C ALA A 410 8.95 -24.47 29.34
N PRO A 411 9.54 -25.64 29.68
CA PRO A 411 9.48 -26.19 31.03
C PRO A 411 10.05 -25.20 32.06
N ASN A 412 9.31 -24.92 33.13
CA ASN A 412 9.76 -24.08 34.24
C ASN A 412 9.48 -24.75 35.59
N PRO A 413 10.48 -25.40 36.23
CA PRO A 413 10.30 -26.15 37.49
C PRO A 413 9.79 -25.34 38.68
N LYS A 414 9.86 -24.01 38.63
CA LYS A 414 9.39 -23.12 39.69
C LYS A 414 7.93 -22.72 39.52
N ILE A 415 7.31 -23.02 38.38
CA ILE A 415 5.93 -22.69 38.07
C ILE A 415 5.18 -23.99 37.81
N THR A 416 4.33 -24.40 38.76
CA THR A 416 3.70 -25.74 38.79
C THR A 416 3.01 -26.09 37.47
N ILE A 417 2.25 -25.16 36.89
CA ILE A 417 1.50 -25.35 35.64
C ILE A 417 2.36 -25.39 34.37
N MET A 418 3.65 -25.04 34.47
CA MET A 418 4.63 -25.01 33.37
C MET A 418 5.73 -26.07 33.51
N ASN A 419 5.70 -26.93 34.53
CA ASN A 419 6.79 -27.86 34.82
C ASN A 419 7.12 -28.84 33.68
N ASN A 420 6.09 -29.34 32.98
CA ASN A 420 6.22 -30.43 32.01
C ASN A 420 6.01 -29.98 30.55
N LEU A 421 5.98 -28.67 30.28
CA LEU A 421 5.72 -28.17 28.93
C LEU A 421 6.83 -28.54 27.95
N THR A 422 6.49 -28.64 26.67
CA THR A 422 7.49 -28.64 25.59
C THR A 422 7.93 -27.22 25.27
N THR A 423 9.16 -27.05 24.79
CA THR A 423 9.62 -25.75 24.27
C THR A 423 8.98 -25.46 22.91
N ALA A 424 8.29 -24.33 22.79
CA ALA A 424 7.69 -23.88 21.54
C ALA A 424 7.52 -22.36 21.49
N LEU A 425 7.65 -21.77 20.30
CA LEU A 425 7.10 -20.44 20.00
C LEU A 425 5.62 -20.62 19.67
N HIS A 426 4.75 -20.37 20.65
CA HIS A 426 3.32 -20.67 20.58
C HIS A 426 2.53 -19.49 19.99
N PRO A 427 1.87 -19.66 18.83
CA PRO A 427 0.97 -18.66 18.27
C PRO A 427 -0.23 -18.39 19.16
N ILE A 428 -0.64 -17.12 19.28
CA ILE A 428 -1.82 -16.71 20.06
C ILE A 428 -2.97 -16.40 19.08
N PHE A 429 -2.74 -15.44 18.21
CA PHE A 429 -3.65 -14.96 17.18
C PHE A 429 -2.84 -14.22 16.10
N TRP A 430 -3.45 -13.96 14.96
CA TRP A 430 -2.94 -13.04 13.97
C TRP A 430 -4.02 -12.06 13.50
N LEU A 431 -3.55 -10.91 13.04
CA LEU A 431 -4.38 -9.79 12.63
C LEU A 431 -4.16 -9.48 11.16
N GLU A 432 -5.22 -9.05 10.48
CA GLU A 432 -5.15 -8.37 9.18
C GLU A 432 -5.75 -6.97 9.33
N ASP A 433 -4.96 -5.93 9.04
CA ASP A 433 -5.48 -4.59 8.75
C ASP A 433 -5.58 -4.47 7.22
N GLY A 434 -6.82 -4.53 6.73
CA GLY A 434 -7.15 -4.60 5.31
C GLY A 434 -7.82 -3.31 4.82
N LEU A 435 -7.36 -2.81 3.68
CA LEU A 435 -8.05 -1.74 2.95
C LEU A 435 -8.29 -2.19 1.52
N ASP A 436 -9.53 -2.07 1.06
CA ASP A 436 -9.87 -2.15 -0.36
C ASP A 436 -10.50 -0.83 -0.75
N LEU A 437 -9.95 -0.19 -1.79
CA LEU A 437 -10.50 1.05 -2.29
C LEU A 437 -11.87 0.77 -2.94
N GLU A 438 -12.93 1.34 -2.36
CA GLU A 438 -14.32 1.08 -2.78
C GLU A 438 -15.17 2.36 -2.87
N GLY A 439 -16.40 2.18 -3.36
CA GLY A 439 -17.42 3.22 -3.36
C GLY A 439 -17.12 4.45 -4.23
N PRO A 440 -17.57 5.65 -3.82
CA PRO A 440 -17.40 6.88 -4.60
C PRO A 440 -15.94 7.25 -4.84
N LEU A 441 -15.05 6.97 -3.87
CA LEU A 441 -13.62 7.28 -4.00
C LEU A 441 -12.96 6.41 -5.07
N PHE A 442 -13.24 5.10 -5.08
CA PHE A 442 -12.81 4.21 -6.16
C PHE A 442 -13.31 4.69 -7.53
N THR A 443 -14.60 5.04 -7.63
CA THR A 443 -15.21 5.48 -8.89
C THR A 443 -14.52 6.74 -9.43
N LYS A 444 -14.24 7.70 -8.54
CA LYS A 444 -13.53 8.93 -8.89
C LYS A 444 -12.12 8.66 -9.38
N ILE A 445 -11.37 7.82 -8.67
CA ILE A 445 -10.00 7.43 -9.04
C ILE A 445 -9.99 6.66 -10.37
N SER A 446 -10.91 5.71 -10.55
CA SER A 446 -11.08 4.95 -11.79
C SER A 446 -11.37 5.85 -12.99
N ASN A 447 -12.26 6.84 -12.84
CA ASN A 447 -12.55 7.82 -13.91
C ASN A 447 -11.32 8.63 -14.32
N ILE A 448 -10.45 9.01 -13.37
CA ILE A 448 -9.19 9.69 -13.69
C ILE A 448 -8.30 8.80 -14.56
N PHE A 449 -8.17 7.50 -14.22
CA PHE A 449 -7.39 6.57 -15.05
C PHE A 449 -7.98 6.37 -16.44
N ILE A 450 -9.31 6.32 -16.58
CA ILE A 450 -9.98 6.26 -17.87
C ILE A 450 -9.66 7.50 -18.71
N LEU A 451 -9.76 8.70 -18.12
CA LEU A 451 -9.41 9.96 -18.79
C LEU A 451 -7.93 10.00 -19.23
N LEU A 452 -7.02 9.55 -18.38
CA LEU A 452 -5.59 9.45 -18.72
C LEU A 452 -5.34 8.47 -19.87
N LYS A 453 -6.04 7.32 -19.87
CA LYS A 453 -5.97 6.34 -20.96
C LYS A 453 -6.52 6.91 -22.27
N MET A 454 -7.63 7.65 -22.22
CA MET A 454 -8.18 8.36 -23.38
C MET A 454 -7.21 9.41 -23.91
N ALA A 455 -6.60 10.22 -23.03
CA ALA A 455 -5.59 11.19 -23.41
C ALA A 455 -4.38 10.52 -24.09
N HIS A 456 -3.96 9.36 -23.58
CA HIS A 456 -2.89 8.57 -24.19
C HIS A 456 -3.25 8.09 -25.60
N ILE A 457 -4.48 7.57 -25.80
CA ILE A 457 -4.97 7.13 -27.12
C ILE A 457 -5.07 8.32 -28.08
N MET A 458 -5.68 9.43 -27.65
CA MET A 458 -5.81 10.65 -28.46
C MET A 458 -4.45 11.17 -28.92
N LYS A 459 -3.45 11.17 -28.04
CA LYS A 459 -2.07 11.55 -28.39
C LYS A 459 -1.52 10.74 -29.57
N TRP A 460 -1.72 9.42 -29.57
CA TRP A 460 -1.27 8.57 -30.67
C TRP A 460 -2.08 8.79 -31.95
N LEU A 461 -3.40 8.99 -31.84
CA LEU A 461 -4.24 9.30 -33.00
C LEU A 461 -3.82 10.62 -33.67
N PHE A 462 -3.54 11.66 -32.89
CA PHE A 462 -3.04 12.94 -33.41
C PHE A 462 -1.68 12.79 -34.09
N LEU A 463 -0.80 11.93 -33.56
CA LEU A 463 0.50 11.66 -34.18
C LEU A 463 0.33 10.97 -35.55
N VAL A 464 -0.49 9.92 -35.62
CA VAL A 464 -0.78 9.20 -36.88
C VAL A 464 -1.42 10.14 -37.90
N ALA A 465 -2.40 10.96 -37.50
CA ALA A 465 -3.03 11.94 -38.37
C ALA A 465 -2.01 12.96 -38.92
N SER A 466 -1.13 13.47 -38.06
CA SER A 466 -0.08 14.42 -38.45
C SER A 466 0.90 13.82 -39.47
N ILE A 467 1.34 12.57 -39.25
CA ILE A 467 2.18 11.83 -40.19
C ILE A 467 1.45 11.57 -41.51
N GLY A 468 0.16 11.24 -41.46
CA GLY A 468 -0.69 11.05 -42.63
C GLY A 468 -0.77 12.30 -43.52
N VAL A 469 -0.97 13.48 -42.91
CA VAL A 469 -0.99 14.76 -43.65
C VAL A 469 0.37 15.06 -44.28
N PHE A 470 1.46 14.84 -43.53
CA PHE A 470 2.81 15.00 -44.06
C PHE A 470 3.07 14.07 -45.25
N GLY A 471 2.77 12.77 -45.10
CA GLY A 471 2.94 11.77 -46.16
C GLY A 471 2.10 12.04 -47.41
N TYR A 472 0.85 12.48 -47.24
CA TYR A 472 -0.01 12.88 -48.35
C TYR A 472 0.52 14.14 -49.07
N GLY A 473 1.02 15.12 -48.32
CA GLY A 473 1.72 16.28 -48.87
C GLY A 473 2.94 15.87 -49.71
N SER A 474 3.79 14.98 -49.18
CA SER A 474 4.96 14.46 -49.89
C SER A 474 4.59 13.67 -51.14
N TYR A 475 3.56 12.82 -51.08
CA TYR A 475 3.07 12.05 -52.23
C TYR A 475 2.56 12.97 -53.34
N THR A 476 1.72 13.95 -53.00
CA THR A 476 1.17 14.88 -53.98
C THR A 476 2.24 15.78 -54.59
N HIS A 477 3.26 16.19 -53.83
CA HIS A 477 4.41 16.94 -54.34
C HIS A 477 5.25 16.09 -55.31
N PHE A 478 5.56 14.84 -54.95
CA PHE A 478 6.31 13.95 -55.84
C PHE A 478 5.54 13.65 -57.14
N LYS A 479 4.21 13.50 -57.06
CA LYS A 479 3.33 13.31 -58.22
C LYS A 479 3.22 14.57 -59.09
N SER A 480 3.19 15.77 -58.50
CA SER A 480 3.14 17.03 -59.26
C SER A 480 4.47 17.33 -59.96
N SER A 481 5.60 17.04 -59.31
CA SER A 481 6.95 17.21 -59.88
C SER A 481 7.24 16.33 -61.12
N LYS A 482 6.42 15.30 -61.38
CA LYS A 482 6.51 14.48 -62.61
C LYS A 482 5.77 15.07 -63.82
N LYS A 483 5.03 16.19 -63.68
CA LYS A 483 4.32 16.84 -64.79
C LYS A 483 5.20 17.93 -65.42
N VAL A 484 5.74 17.69 -66.62
CA VAL A 484 6.52 18.68 -67.39
C VAL A 484 5.58 19.70 -68.03
N LYS A 485 5.82 21.01 -67.82
CA LYS A 485 5.17 22.10 -68.57
C LYS A 485 5.80 22.18 -69.97
N ILE A 486 5.03 21.87 -71.02
CA ILE A 486 5.43 22.14 -72.40
C ILE A 486 5.11 23.62 -72.68
N THR A 487 6.14 24.44 -72.88
CA THR A 487 5.98 25.83 -73.32
C THR A 487 5.56 25.85 -74.80
N PRO A 488 4.50 26.57 -75.22
CA PRO A 488 4.18 26.68 -76.63
C PRO A 488 5.25 27.51 -77.35
N VAL A 489 5.73 27.00 -78.48
CA VAL A 489 6.69 27.67 -79.35
C VAL A 489 6.07 28.97 -79.89
N HIS A 490 6.72 30.11 -79.65
CA HIS A 490 6.42 31.34 -80.39
C HIS A 490 6.76 31.12 -81.87
N GLN A 491 5.77 31.16 -82.75
CA GLN A 491 6.03 31.26 -84.19
C GLN A 491 6.74 32.58 -84.48
N ARG A 492 7.93 32.50 -85.09
CA ARG A 492 8.60 33.64 -85.72
C ARG A 492 7.71 34.15 -86.86
N THR A 493 7.28 35.40 -86.79
CA THR A 493 6.73 36.12 -87.94
C THR A 493 7.86 36.42 -88.91
N THR A 494 7.89 35.72 -90.04
CA THR A 494 8.65 36.12 -91.22
C THR A 494 7.91 37.25 -91.93
N THR A 495 8.61 38.36 -92.12
CA THR A 495 8.27 39.51 -92.97
C THR A 495 7.87 39.07 -94.38
N ASP A 496 6.75 39.59 -94.89
CA ASP A 496 6.50 39.68 -96.32
C ASP A 496 5.86 41.04 -96.63
N ASP A 497 6.60 41.85 -97.38
CA ASP A 497 6.24 43.18 -97.86
C ASP A 497 5.14 43.05 -98.92
N ASN A 498 3.96 43.64 -98.72
CA ASN A 498 3.14 44.15 -99.84
C ASN A 498 2.00 45.08 -99.38
N PRO A 499 1.92 46.33 -99.87
CA PRO A 499 0.96 47.33 -99.41
C PRO A 499 -0.31 47.36 -100.28
N VAL A 500 -1.04 46.25 -100.40
CA VAL A 500 -2.35 46.25 -101.10
C VAL A 500 -3.27 45.21 -100.47
N LYS A 501 -3.94 45.56 -99.35
CA LYS A 501 -5.22 44.94 -98.90
C LYS A 501 -5.80 45.64 -97.66
N ARG A 502 -5.81 46.98 -97.67
CA ARG A 502 -6.74 47.79 -96.86
C ARG A 502 -8.07 47.85 -97.62
N SER A 503 -8.91 46.83 -97.52
CA SER A 503 -10.34 46.93 -97.90
C SER A 503 -11.22 45.72 -97.56
N THR A 504 -10.72 44.64 -96.94
CA THR A 504 -11.51 43.39 -96.79
C THR A 504 -11.84 43.00 -95.35
N ASN A 505 -11.29 43.70 -94.36
CA ASN A 505 -11.49 43.35 -92.94
C ASN A 505 -12.62 44.14 -92.24
N GLU A 506 -13.31 45.05 -92.95
CA GLU A 506 -14.52 45.73 -92.44
C GLU A 506 -15.84 45.08 -92.89
N LEU A 507 -15.80 44.00 -93.69
CA LEU A 507 -17.01 43.31 -94.18
C LEU A 507 -17.21 41.89 -93.63
N ILE A 508 -16.29 41.36 -92.82
CA ILE A 508 -16.38 39.99 -92.24
C ILE A 508 -16.76 40.00 -90.75
N SER A 509 -16.79 41.16 -90.09
CA SER A 509 -17.18 41.31 -88.68
C SER A 509 -18.70 41.30 -88.42
N GLN A 510 -19.53 41.07 -89.45
CA GLN A 510 -21.00 41.10 -89.33
C GLN A 510 -21.71 39.76 -89.61
N LEU A 511 -21.01 38.62 -89.81
CA LEU A 511 -21.68 37.39 -90.28
C LEU A 511 -21.30 36.05 -89.61
N ARG A 512 -21.01 35.98 -88.30
CA ARG A 512 -21.06 34.65 -87.65
C ARG A 512 -21.39 34.67 -86.14
N ASN A 513 -22.67 34.85 -85.86
CA ASN A 513 -23.33 34.17 -84.76
C ASN A 513 -23.72 32.75 -85.20
N GLU A 514 -23.84 31.85 -84.21
CA GLU A 514 -24.38 30.48 -84.24
C GLU A 514 -23.41 29.30 -84.47
N GLY A 515 -23.13 28.62 -83.34
CA GLY A 515 -23.39 27.18 -83.19
C GLY A 515 -22.24 26.21 -83.51
N LYS A 516 -21.73 25.52 -82.47
CA LYS A 516 -21.91 24.06 -82.27
C LYS A 516 -21.02 23.49 -81.15
N ASN A 517 -21.63 22.57 -80.41
CA ASN A 517 -21.10 21.67 -79.38
C ASN A 517 -19.87 20.85 -79.82
N GLY A 518 -19.04 20.41 -78.87
CA GLY A 518 -18.04 19.37 -79.13
C GLY A 518 -17.09 18.98 -77.98
N TYR A 519 -17.56 18.12 -77.09
CA TYR A 519 -16.90 17.02 -76.33
C TYR A 519 -15.59 17.19 -75.54
N THR A 520 -15.70 16.78 -74.27
CA THR A 520 -14.64 16.32 -73.35
C THR A 520 -14.20 14.89 -73.69
N ASN A 521 -12.88 14.63 -73.72
CA ASN A 521 -12.32 13.27 -73.74
C ASN A 521 -11.38 13.05 -72.54
N ASN A 522 -11.69 12.01 -71.77
CA ASN A 522 -10.80 11.42 -70.77
C ASN A 522 -9.78 10.52 -71.48
N ILE A 523 -8.49 10.67 -71.15
CA ILE A 523 -7.45 9.74 -71.62
C ILE A 523 -7.25 8.66 -70.56
N MET A 524 -7.48 7.42 -70.96
CA MET A 524 -7.21 6.21 -70.22
C MET A 524 -5.70 5.91 -70.12
N SER A 525 -5.38 5.21 -69.03
CA SER A 525 -4.08 4.68 -68.63
C SER A 525 -3.45 3.75 -69.69
N GLY A 526 -2.23 4.06 -70.12
CA GLY A 526 -1.41 3.20 -70.97
C GLY A 526 -0.77 2.06 -70.19
N HIS A 527 -1.48 0.95 -70.08
CA HIS A 527 -0.92 -0.38 -69.80
C HIS A 527 -1.59 -1.38 -70.75
N GLU A 528 -1.26 -1.32 -72.04
CA GLU A 528 -1.56 -2.41 -72.98
C GLU A 528 -0.79 -2.19 -74.29
N PHE A 529 0.52 -2.45 -74.26
CA PHE A 529 1.34 -2.69 -75.46
C PHE A 529 2.34 -3.78 -75.15
N ASP A 530 1.83 -4.97 -74.82
CA ASP A 530 2.56 -6.22 -74.86
C ASP A 530 1.58 -7.32 -75.29
N ARG A 531 1.26 -7.32 -76.59
CA ARG A 531 0.79 -8.50 -77.32
C ARG A 531 0.76 -8.19 -78.81
N TYR A 532 1.46 -9.05 -79.56
CA TYR A 532 1.55 -9.15 -81.04
C TYR A 532 2.72 -8.42 -81.71
N LYS A 533 3.80 -9.20 -81.85
CA LYS A 533 4.86 -9.29 -82.88
C LYS A 533 5.20 -8.07 -83.72
#